data_AF-A0A8H6GDK0-F1
#
_entry.id   AF-A0A8H6GDK0-F1
#
_cell.length_a   1.000
_cell.length_b   1.000
_cell.length_c   1.000
_cell.angle_alpha   90.00
_cell.angle_beta   90.00
_cell.angle_gamma   90.00
#
_symmetry.space_group_name_H-M   'P 1'
#
loop_
_entity.id
_entity.type
_entity.pdbx_description
1 polymer ?
#
loop_
_entity_poly.entity_id
_entity_poly.type
_entity_poly.pdbx_seq_one_letter_code
_entity_poly.pdbx_strand_id
1 'polypeptide(L)'
;MPGKTPVNTTKAPKALPGIYNQAIVANGMVFCSGVVALDSDTMKIKEGDVKAHTHDIIQNLTVILEAAGTSLDNAVKVNVFLSDMNDFAAMNEVYMQYWGDVKPCRTRQVARQEQLRLTTDQEDDLERWILRQEKLGHAPTHAQVRTIVRSVLARHGDHAPLGRKWTTRFVERHPALKTKLGRRTDWERVNAATPANIKRLFDVYETVDWIPPERRYNADEGGIMEGQGVNGLVIGSSQESPNAVPVKTATVPFKSNGSDANF
;
A
#
# COMPACT_ATOMS: atom_id res chain seq x y z
N MET A 1 -45.57 -1.18 24.83
CA MET A 1 -44.08 -1.20 24.77
C MET A 1 -43.69 -0.70 23.40
N PRO A 2 -42.66 0.15 23.25
CA PRO A 2 -42.24 0.52 21.90
C PRO A 2 -41.64 -0.72 21.24
N GLY A 3 -42.39 -1.30 20.30
CA GLY A 3 -41.97 -2.45 19.54
C GLY A 3 -40.92 -2.06 18.51
N LYS A 4 -40.11 -3.05 18.09
CA LYS A 4 -39.27 -2.93 16.89
C LYS A 4 -40.11 -3.33 15.67
N THR A 5 -40.14 -2.49 14.65
CA THR A 5 -40.87 -2.75 13.40
C THR A 5 -39.86 -2.95 12.26
N PRO A 6 -39.86 -4.11 11.58
CA PRO A 6 -38.96 -4.33 10.46
C PRO A 6 -39.43 -3.57 9.21
N VAL A 7 -38.46 -3.06 8.45
CA VAL A 7 -38.69 -2.44 7.14
C VAL A 7 -38.05 -3.34 6.09
N ASN A 8 -38.85 -3.78 5.13
CA ASN A 8 -38.42 -4.56 3.98
C ASN A 8 -39.18 -4.07 2.74
N THR A 9 -38.45 -3.59 1.74
CA THR A 9 -38.96 -3.10 0.46
C THR A 9 -38.40 -3.93 -0.69
N THR A 10 -39.21 -4.16 -1.71
CA THR A 10 -38.81 -4.86 -2.94
C THR A 10 -38.03 -3.97 -3.91
N LYS A 11 -38.00 -2.66 -3.67
CA LYS A 11 -37.35 -1.66 -4.52
C LYS A 11 -35.86 -1.44 -4.18
N ALA A 12 -35.32 -2.15 -3.19
CA ALA A 12 -33.91 -2.15 -2.82
C ALA A 12 -33.40 -3.60 -2.67
N PRO A 13 -32.08 -3.85 -2.75
CA PRO A 13 -31.52 -5.19 -2.61
C PRO A 13 -32.04 -5.90 -1.36
N LYS A 14 -32.49 -7.14 -1.52
CA LYS A 14 -33.10 -7.90 -0.42
C LYS A 14 -32.06 -8.15 0.67
N ALA A 15 -32.46 -7.96 1.92
CA ALA A 15 -31.67 -8.44 3.05
C ALA A 15 -31.55 -9.97 3.00
N LEU A 16 -30.46 -10.52 3.56
CA LEU A 16 -30.30 -11.98 3.62
C LEU A 16 -31.42 -12.58 4.49
N PRO A 17 -32.29 -13.44 3.92
CA PRO A 17 -33.43 -13.98 4.63
C PRO A 17 -32.99 -14.70 5.92
N GLY A 18 -33.66 -14.39 7.04
CA GLY A 18 -33.39 -15.01 8.34
C GLY A 18 -32.17 -14.48 9.10
N ILE A 19 -31.36 -13.59 8.51
CA ILE A 19 -30.16 -13.03 9.17
C ILE A 19 -30.42 -11.59 9.65
N TYR A 20 -30.92 -10.71 8.78
CA TYR A 20 -31.18 -9.30 9.11
C TYR A 20 -32.29 -8.69 8.25
N ASN A 21 -32.77 -7.49 8.62
CA ASN A 21 -33.73 -6.68 7.85
C ASN A 21 -33.03 -5.47 7.23
N GLN A 22 -33.58 -4.89 6.15
CA GLN A 22 -33.00 -3.68 5.53
C GLN A 22 -32.93 -2.50 6.51
N ALA A 23 -33.98 -2.31 7.31
CA ALA A 23 -33.95 -1.41 8.46
C ALA A 23 -34.90 -1.87 9.58
N ILE A 24 -34.72 -1.31 10.77
CA ILE A 24 -35.61 -1.46 11.92
C ILE A 24 -36.05 -0.07 12.40
N VAL A 25 -37.35 0.14 12.56
CA VAL A 25 -37.90 1.31 13.25
C VAL A 25 -38.06 0.98 14.73
N ALA A 26 -37.51 1.82 15.60
CA ALA A 26 -37.67 1.71 17.05
C ALA A 26 -37.59 3.11 17.68
N ASN A 27 -38.54 3.44 18.57
CA ASN A 27 -38.58 4.71 19.30
C ASN A 27 -38.48 5.97 18.41
N GLY A 28 -39.14 5.97 17.24
CA GLY A 28 -39.09 7.10 16.30
C GLY A 28 -37.78 7.23 15.52
N MET A 29 -36.83 6.31 15.71
CA MET A 29 -35.57 6.24 14.98
C MET A 29 -35.60 5.09 13.97
N VAL A 30 -34.93 5.29 12.84
CA VAL A 30 -34.74 4.25 11.81
C VAL A 30 -33.28 3.82 11.83
N PHE A 31 -33.05 2.54 12.07
CA PHE A 31 -31.73 1.92 12.05
C PHE A 31 -31.58 1.13 10.75
N CYS A 32 -30.84 1.69 9.79
CA CYS A 32 -30.56 1.03 8.51
C CYS A 32 -29.39 0.04 8.65
N SER A 33 -29.52 -1.10 7.98
CA SER A 33 -28.41 -2.03 7.76
C SER A 33 -27.43 -1.48 6.72
N GLY A 34 -26.27 -2.12 6.59
CA GLY A 34 -25.29 -1.75 5.57
C GLY A 34 -25.86 -1.97 4.15
N VAL A 35 -25.71 -0.95 3.31
CA VAL A 35 -26.16 -0.97 1.90
C VAL A 35 -24.94 -0.98 0.99
N VAL A 36 -24.98 -1.81 -0.05
CA VAL A 36 -23.94 -2.00 -1.06
C VAL A 36 -24.59 -1.85 -2.44
N ALA A 37 -23.81 -1.47 -3.46
CA ALA A 37 -24.25 -1.37 -4.85
C ALA A 37 -24.52 -2.74 -5.48
N LEU A 38 -25.51 -3.47 -4.95
CA LEU A 38 -25.94 -4.76 -5.45
C LEU A 38 -27.07 -4.60 -6.46
N ASP A 39 -27.05 -5.46 -7.48
CA ASP A 39 -28.17 -5.70 -8.36
C ASP A 39 -29.22 -6.57 -7.63
N SER A 40 -30.48 -6.17 -7.68
CA SER A 40 -31.57 -6.80 -6.91
C SER A 40 -31.90 -8.22 -7.36
N ASP A 41 -31.59 -8.56 -8.61
CA ASP A 41 -31.97 -9.83 -9.22
C ASP A 41 -30.83 -10.84 -9.12
N THR A 42 -29.61 -10.39 -9.44
CA THR A 42 -28.42 -11.25 -9.47
C THR A 42 -27.66 -11.30 -8.15
N MET A 43 -27.94 -10.38 -7.21
CA MET A 43 -27.22 -10.23 -5.95
C MET A 43 -25.69 -10.07 -6.13
N LYS A 44 -25.26 -9.62 -7.32
CA LYS A 44 -23.88 -9.25 -7.61
C LYS A 44 -23.69 -7.75 -7.47
N ILE A 45 -22.45 -7.34 -7.22
CA ILE A 45 -22.08 -5.92 -7.27
C ILE A 45 -22.30 -5.45 -8.70
N LYS A 46 -23.03 -4.35 -8.87
CA LYS A 46 -23.25 -3.72 -10.18
C LYS A 46 -21.92 -3.32 -10.80
N GLU A 47 -21.79 -3.44 -12.10
CA GLU A 47 -20.62 -2.91 -12.80
C GLU A 47 -20.60 -1.38 -12.70
N GLY A 48 -19.43 -0.80 -12.48
CA GLY A 48 -19.29 0.64 -12.32
C GLY A 48 -18.04 1.04 -11.55
N ASP A 49 -17.73 2.32 -11.58
CA ASP A 49 -16.73 2.94 -10.74
C ASP A 49 -17.30 3.30 -9.37
N VAL A 50 -16.47 3.84 -8.47
CA VAL A 50 -16.92 4.23 -7.13
C VAL A 50 -18.03 5.29 -7.17
N LYS A 51 -18.06 6.15 -8.18
CA LYS A 51 -19.11 7.18 -8.33
C LYS A 51 -20.46 6.53 -8.62
N ALA A 52 -20.51 5.62 -9.60
CA ALA A 52 -21.72 4.85 -9.92
C ALA A 52 -22.21 4.06 -8.71
N HIS A 53 -21.30 3.36 -8.02
CA HIS A 53 -21.64 2.61 -6.80
C HIS A 53 -22.17 3.51 -5.69
N THR A 54 -21.62 4.71 -5.53
CA THR A 54 -22.09 5.67 -4.52
C THR A 54 -23.51 6.15 -4.82
N HIS A 55 -23.82 6.46 -6.09
CA HIS A 55 -25.17 6.80 -6.52
C HIS A 55 -26.16 5.66 -6.21
N ASP A 56 -25.83 4.43 -6.60
CA ASP A 56 -26.67 3.25 -6.34
C ASP A 56 -26.92 3.03 -4.84
N ILE A 57 -25.88 3.14 -4.02
CA ILE A 57 -25.99 2.95 -2.56
C ILE A 57 -26.91 4.00 -1.94
N ILE A 58 -26.75 5.28 -2.31
CA ILE A 58 -27.59 6.35 -1.77
C ILE A 58 -29.04 6.21 -2.24
N GLN A 59 -29.28 5.85 -3.52
CA GLN A 59 -30.63 5.58 -4.02
C GLN A 59 -31.29 4.42 -3.27
N ASN A 60 -30.58 3.32 -3.05
CA ASN A 60 -31.08 2.20 -2.27
C ASN A 60 -31.40 2.60 -0.82
N LEU A 61 -30.57 3.43 -0.19
CA LEU A 61 -30.85 3.99 1.13
C LEU A 61 -32.10 4.86 1.14
N THR A 62 -32.27 5.75 0.16
CA THR A 62 -33.46 6.60 0.03
C THR A 62 -34.72 5.75 -0.03
N VAL A 63 -34.74 4.71 -0.86
CA VAL A 63 -35.89 3.80 -1.00
C VAL A 63 -36.20 3.06 0.30
N ILE A 64 -35.18 2.65 1.07
CA ILE A 64 -35.37 2.01 2.38
C ILE A 64 -35.93 3.00 3.40
N LEU A 65 -35.43 4.24 3.42
CA LEU A 65 -35.90 5.28 4.33
C LEU A 65 -37.34 5.71 4.01
N GLU A 66 -37.69 5.84 2.73
CA GLU A 66 -39.07 6.10 2.29
C GLU A 66 -40.01 4.98 2.73
N ALA A 67 -39.60 3.71 2.58
CA ALA A 67 -40.37 2.57 3.07
C ALA A 67 -40.53 2.56 4.60
N ALA A 68 -39.63 3.21 5.34
CA ALA A 68 -39.71 3.42 6.77
C ALA A 68 -40.55 4.66 7.17
N GLY A 69 -41.06 5.43 6.19
CA GLY A 69 -41.83 6.65 6.42
C GLY A 69 -40.99 7.89 6.73
N THR A 70 -39.71 7.90 6.34
CA THR A 70 -38.80 9.05 6.50
C THR A 70 -38.07 9.35 5.17
N SER A 71 -37.09 10.23 5.20
CA SER A 71 -36.29 10.62 4.04
C SER A 71 -34.81 10.72 4.39
N LEU A 72 -33.99 10.86 3.34
CA LEU A 72 -32.55 11.07 3.50
C LEU A 72 -32.25 12.36 4.29
N ASP A 73 -33.06 13.41 4.15
CA ASP A 73 -32.88 14.69 4.87
C ASP A 73 -32.96 14.56 6.40
N ASN A 74 -33.63 13.52 6.91
CA ASN A 74 -33.72 13.24 8.33
C ASN A 74 -32.57 12.38 8.86
N ALA A 75 -31.55 12.08 8.03
CA ALA A 75 -30.41 11.30 8.49
C ALA A 75 -29.59 12.09 9.50
N VAL A 76 -29.40 11.50 10.69
CA VAL A 76 -28.60 12.10 11.76
C VAL A 76 -27.14 11.65 11.70
N LYS A 77 -26.90 10.37 11.33
CA LYS A 77 -25.58 9.74 11.33
C LYS A 77 -25.43 8.82 10.12
N VAL A 78 -24.30 8.95 9.42
CA VAL A 78 -23.90 8.06 8.32
C VAL A 78 -22.53 7.46 8.61
N ASN A 79 -22.38 6.15 8.36
CA ASN A 79 -21.12 5.43 8.41
C ASN A 79 -20.74 5.02 6.98
N VAL A 80 -19.57 5.43 6.52
CA VAL A 80 -19.07 5.12 5.18
C VAL A 80 -17.86 4.22 5.30
N PHE A 81 -17.93 3.07 4.63
CA PHE A 81 -16.86 2.08 4.56
C PHE A 81 -16.37 1.98 3.12
N LEU A 82 -15.08 2.27 2.91
CA LEU A 82 -14.44 2.21 1.59
C LEU A 82 -13.43 1.06 1.54
N SER A 83 -13.38 0.31 0.44
CA SER A 83 -12.35 -0.72 0.24
C SER A 83 -10.96 -0.13 0.07
N ASP A 84 -10.86 1.00 -0.63
CA ASP A 84 -9.64 1.79 -0.80
C ASP A 84 -9.92 3.24 -0.40
N MET A 85 -9.01 3.84 0.35
CA MET A 85 -9.15 5.24 0.76
C MET A 85 -8.87 6.23 -0.36
N ASN A 86 -8.17 5.80 -1.41
CA ASN A 86 -7.93 6.61 -2.60
C ASN A 86 -9.24 7.00 -3.30
N ASP A 87 -10.29 6.18 -3.16
CA ASP A 87 -11.61 6.43 -3.74
C ASP A 87 -12.41 7.51 -3.00
N PHE A 88 -11.93 8.01 -1.87
CA PHE A 88 -12.67 8.94 -1.02
C PHE A 88 -13.08 10.21 -1.75
N ALA A 89 -12.18 10.81 -2.53
CA ALA A 89 -12.46 12.06 -3.23
C ALA A 89 -13.61 11.89 -4.24
N ALA A 90 -13.54 10.83 -5.05
CA ALA A 90 -14.55 10.50 -6.05
C ALA A 90 -15.90 10.15 -5.41
N MET A 91 -15.91 9.35 -4.33
CA MET A 91 -17.12 9.06 -3.56
C MET A 91 -17.72 10.33 -2.96
N ASN A 92 -16.90 11.19 -2.36
CA ASN A 92 -17.36 12.39 -1.67
C ASN A 92 -18.02 13.39 -2.63
N GLU A 93 -17.51 13.50 -3.86
CA GLU A 93 -18.09 14.31 -4.92
C GLU A 93 -19.56 13.94 -5.20
N VAL A 94 -19.85 12.64 -5.30
CA VAL A 94 -21.23 12.15 -5.47
C VAL A 94 -22.03 12.31 -4.20
N TYR A 95 -21.45 11.92 -3.05
CA TYR A 95 -22.11 11.97 -1.75
C TYR A 95 -22.67 13.37 -1.45
N MET A 96 -21.92 14.44 -1.71
CA MET A 96 -22.35 15.81 -1.44
C MET A 96 -23.58 16.26 -2.24
N GLN A 97 -23.87 15.62 -3.38
CA GLN A 97 -25.03 15.98 -4.22
C GLN A 97 -26.36 15.59 -3.58
N TYR A 98 -26.34 14.71 -2.57
CA TYR A 98 -27.53 14.14 -1.94
C TYR A 98 -27.90 14.76 -0.60
N TRP A 99 -27.05 15.63 -0.04
CA TRP A 99 -27.32 16.25 1.25
C TRP A 99 -27.55 17.75 1.05
N GLY A 100 -28.59 18.27 1.69
CA GLY A 100 -28.85 19.71 1.71
C GLY A 100 -27.85 20.49 2.59
N ASP A 101 -28.33 21.61 3.12
CA ASP A 101 -27.52 22.52 3.93
C ASP A 101 -27.02 21.84 5.21
N VAL A 102 -27.92 21.15 5.92
CA VAL A 102 -27.62 20.39 7.14
C VAL A 102 -27.21 18.97 6.76
N LYS A 103 -25.94 18.63 7.04
CA LYS A 103 -25.37 17.31 6.71
C LYS A 103 -25.36 16.43 7.95
N PRO A 104 -25.57 15.11 7.79
CA PRO A 104 -25.47 14.17 8.91
C PRO A 104 -24.05 14.15 9.48
N CYS A 105 -23.93 13.76 10.76
CA CYS A 105 -22.65 13.37 11.31
C CYS A 105 -22.09 12.20 10.49
N ARG A 106 -20.80 12.23 10.13
CA ARG A 106 -20.18 11.21 9.28
C ARG A 106 -18.96 10.58 9.92
N THR A 107 -18.88 9.27 9.86
CA THR A 107 -17.65 8.52 10.16
C THR A 107 -17.20 7.79 8.90
N ARG A 108 -15.90 7.84 8.62
CA ARG A 108 -15.26 7.17 7.48
C ARG A 108 -14.25 6.16 8.00
N GLN A 109 -14.30 4.95 7.47
CA GLN A 109 -13.32 3.90 7.79
C GLN A 109 -12.92 3.14 6.53
N VAL A 110 -11.69 2.62 6.50
CA VAL A 110 -11.30 1.61 5.51
C VAL A 110 -11.99 0.30 5.90
N ALA A 111 -12.71 -0.31 4.97
CA ALA A 111 -13.31 -1.61 5.18
C ALA A 111 -12.21 -2.61 5.58
N ARG A 112 -12.46 -3.37 6.66
CA ARG A 112 -11.53 -4.36 7.21
C ARG A 112 -10.27 -3.77 7.86
N GLN A 113 -10.23 -2.49 8.20
CA GLN A 113 -9.12 -1.91 8.98
C GLN A 113 -8.86 -2.67 10.28
N GLU A 114 -9.93 -3.09 10.97
CA GLU A 114 -9.85 -3.90 12.20
C GLU A 114 -9.37 -5.35 11.97
N GLN A 115 -9.35 -5.81 10.71
CA GLN A 115 -8.79 -7.12 10.34
C GLN A 115 -7.30 -7.03 9.99
N LEU A 116 -6.73 -5.81 9.89
CA LEU A 116 -5.30 -5.64 9.75
C LEU A 116 -4.65 -6.00 11.09
N ARG A 117 -3.64 -6.87 11.03
CA ARG A 117 -2.90 -7.30 12.23
C ARG A 117 -1.96 -6.22 12.73
N LEU A 118 -1.48 -5.37 11.83
CA LEU A 118 -0.73 -4.18 12.17
C LEU A 118 -1.67 -2.96 12.09
N THR A 119 -1.45 -2.01 12.99
CA THR A 119 -2.07 -0.68 12.91
C THR A 119 -1.53 0.09 11.70
N THR A 120 -2.24 1.12 11.26
CA THR A 120 -1.80 1.98 10.15
C THR A 120 -0.42 2.58 10.42
N ASP A 121 -0.17 3.10 11.62
CA ASP A 121 1.13 3.67 11.99
C ASP A 121 2.27 2.64 11.91
N GLN A 122 2.01 1.40 12.31
CA GLN A 122 2.97 0.31 12.21
C GLN A 122 3.26 -0.11 10.77
N GLU A 123 2.23 -0.12 9.90
CA GLU A 123 2.43 -0.37 8.46
C GLU A 123 3.22 0.79 7.82
N ASP A 124 2.96 2.05 8.20
CA ASP A 124 3.69 3.23 7.70
C ASP A 124 5.15 3.28 8.17
N ASP A 125 5.41 2.89 9.42
CA ASP A 125 6.79 2.74 9.94
C ASP A 125 7.54 1.63 9.19
N LEU A 126 6.86 0.53 8.88
CA LEU A 126 7.44 -0.58 8.12
C LEU A 126 7.75 -0.16 6.68
N GLU A 127 6.84 0.56 6.01
CA GLU A 127 7.09 1.14 4.68
C GLU A 127 8.31 2.04 4.70
N ARG A 128 8.37 3.01 5.64
CA ARG A 128 9.50 3.93 5.78
C ARG A 128 10.81 3.19 6.04
N TRP A 129 10.78 2.14 6.87
CA TRP A 129 11.95 1.31 7.13
C TRP A 129 12.42 0.59 5.86
N ILE A 130 11.50 -0.01 5.08
CA ILE A 130 11.83 -0.70 3.80
C ILE A 130 12.49 0.28 2.82
N LEU A 131 11.88 1.46 2.62
CA LEU A 131 12.42 2.50 1.73
C LEU A 131 13.80 2.99 2.20
N ARG A 132 14.00 3.11 3.52
CA ARG A 132 15.30 3.46 4.09
C ARG A 132 16.34 2.36 3.85
N GLN A 133 15.97 1.09 4.00
CA GLN A 133 16.87 -0.04 3.72
C GLN A 133 17.28 -0.10 2.25
N GLU A 134 16.35 0.13 1.32
CA GLU A 134 16.67 0.21 -0.10
C GLU A 134 17.65 1.36 -0.40
N LYS A 135 17.42 2.56 0.17
CA LYS A 135 18.36 3.69 0.03
C LYS A 135 19.78 3.38 0.53
N LEU A 136 19.91 2.42 1.44
CA LEU A 136 21.19 1.95 1.97
C LEU A 136 21.78 0.77 1.17
N GLY A 137 21.14 0.32 0.09
CA GLY A 137 21.57 -0.86 -0.68
C GLY A 137 21.25 -2.19 0.01
N HIS A 138 20.24 -2.21 0.88
CA HIS A 138 19.89 -3.36 1.71
C HIS A 138 18.39 -3.68 1.65
N ALA A 139 17.77 -3.53 0.48
CA ALA A 139 16.35 -3.82 0.27
C ALA A 139 15.97 -5.21 0.84
N PRO A 140 14.98 -5.29 1.76
CA PRO A 140 14.66 -6.52 2.45
C PRO A 140 13.88 -7.49 1.56
N THR A 141 14.13 -8.79 1.74
CA THR A 141 13.34 -9.86 1.13
C THR A 141 11.94 -9.96 1.73
N HIS A 142 11.01 -10.59 1.00
CA HIS A 142 9.68 -10.91 1.51
C HIS A 142 9.72 -11.70 2.83
N ALA A 143 10.70 -12.60 2.98
CA ALA A 143 10.87 -13.39 4.19
C ALA A 143 11.34 -12.53 5.38
N GLN A 144 12.30 -11.62 5.17
CA GLN A 144 12.77 -10.71 6.22
C GLN A 144 11.66 -9.78 6.71
N VAL A 145 10.88 -9.19 5.79
CA VAL A 145 9.72 -8.36 6.16
C VAL A 145 8.73 -9.16 7.01
N ARG A 146 8.43 -10.41 6.64
CA ARG A 146 7.56 -11.28 7.44
C ARG A 146 8.11 -11.57 8.83
N THR A 147 9.42 -11.77 8.96
CA THR A 147 10.06 -12.00 10.25
C THR A 147 9.93 -10.78 11.13
N ILE A 148 10.19 -9.58 10.60
CA ILE A 148 10.05 -8.32 11.33
C ILE A 148 8.62 -8.12 11.81
N VAL A 149 7.64 -8.29 10.91
CA VAL A 149 6.21 -8.16 11.24
C VAL A 149 5.81 -9.15 12.34
N ARG A 150 6.25 -10.41 12.24
CA ARG A 150 6.02 -11.41 13.30
C ARG A 150 6.63 -10.98 14.63
N SER A 151 7.83 -10.41 14.62
CA SER A 151 8.48 -9.90 15.84
C SER A 151 7.75 -8.70 16.43
N VAL A 152 7.16 -7.82 15.61
CA VAL A 152 6.31 -6.72 16.09
C VAL A 152 5.05 -7.28 16.72
N LEU A 153 4.34 -8.17 16.03
CA LEU A 153 3.10 -8.80 16.52
C LEU A 153 3.32 -9.58 17.82
N ALA A 154 4.41 -10.34 17.91
CA ALA A 154 4.76 -11.10 19.11
C ALA A 154 4.99 -10.19 20.34
N ARG A 155 5.53 -8.98 20.16
CA ARG A 155 5.67 -8.00 21.26
C ARG A 155 4.32 -7.48 21.77
N HIS A 156 3.29 -7.54 20.94
CA HIS A 156 1.92 -7.20 21.31
C HIS A 156 1.08 -8.43 21.71
N GLY A 157 1.72 -9.60 21.93
CA GLY A 157 1.06 -10.83 22.36
C GLY A 157 0.37 -11.62 21.24
N ASP A 158 0.53 -11.22 19.97
CA ASP A 158 -0.01 -11.94 18.83
C ASP A 158 1.05 -12.87 18.21
N HIS A 159 0.90 -14.17 18.48
CA HIS A 159 1.79 -15.23 17.99
C HIS A 159 1.21 -15.99 16.79
N ALA A 160 0.06 -15.59 16.24
CA ALA A 160 -0.56 -16.32 15.14
C ALA A 160 0.30 -16.25 13.86
N PRO A 161 0.33 -17.31 13.03
CA PRO A 161 1.09 -17.27 11.78
C PRO A 161 0.52 -16.23 10.80
N LEU A 162 1.39 -15.43 10.18
CA LEU A 162 0.99 -14.53 9.09
C LEU A 162 0.48 -15.33 7.89
N GLY A 163 -0.65 -14.93 7.31
CA GLY A 163 -1.20 -15.55 6.10
C GLY A 163 -0.22 -15.58 4.93
N ARG A 164 -0.36 -16.58 4.04
CA ARG A 164 0.56 -16.81 2.90
C ARG A 164 0.68 -15.60 1.98
N LYS A 165 -0.42 -14.91 1.70
CA LYS A 165 -0.48 -13.72 0.82
C LYS A 165 -0.29 -12.39 1.55
N TRP A 166 0.05 -12.40 2.85
CA TRP A 166 0.10 -11.17 3.65
C TRP A 166 1.07 -10.14 3.07
N THR A 167 2.29 -10.56 2.70
CA THR A 167 3.32 -9.66 2.18
C THR A 167 2.96 -9.08 0.82
N THR A 168 2.39 -9.90 -0.07
CA THR A 168 1.88 -9.42 -1.37
C THR A 168 0.81 -8.36 -1.17
N ARG A 169 -0.16 -8.62 -0.30
CA ARG A 169 -1.23 -7.66 0.02
C ARG A 169 -0.72 -6.41 0.73
N PHE A 170 0.32 -6.54 1.55
CA PHE A 170 0.99 -5.38 2.15
C PHE A 170 1.57 -4.50 1.03
N VAL A 171 2.37 -5.05 0.12
CA VAL A 171 2.91 -4.28 -1.02
C VAL A 171 1.79 -3.67 -1.90
N GLU A 172 0.71 -4.41 -2.16
CA GLU A 172 -0.45 -3.89 -2.93
C GLU A 172 -1.13 -2.68 -2.26
N ARG A 173 -1.13 -2.61 -0.92
CA ARG A 173 -1.74 -1.50 -0.15
C ARG A 173 -0.82 -0.29 0.00
N HIS A 174 0.47 -0.43 -0.29
CA HIS A 174 1.47 0.64 -0.16
C HIS A 174 2.01 1.02 -1.54
N PRO A 175 1.42 2.01 -2.24
CA PRO A 175 1.78 2.38 -3.61
C PRO A 175 3.24 2.80 -3.80
N ALA A 176 3.90 3.22 -2.73
CA ALA A 176 5.32 3.54 -2.73
C ALA A 176 6.22 2.30 -2.79
N LEU A 177 5.68 1.09 -2.63
CA LEU A 177 6.44 -0.16 -2.63
C LEU A 177 6.19 -1.00 -3.89
N LYS A 178 7.19 -1.77 -4.29
CA LYS A 178 7.11 -2.75 -5.38
C LYS A 178 8.02 -3.93 -5.08
N THR A 179 7.62 -5.11 -5.55
CA THR A 179 8.52 -6.27 -5.53
C THR A 179 9.51 -6.17 -6.69
N LYS A 180 10.80 -6.26 -6.38
CA LYS A 180 11.92 -6.20 -7.33
C LYS A 180 12.76 -7.46 -7.25
N LEU A 181 13.60 -7.69 -8.27
CA LEU A 181 14.54 -8.81 -8.29
C LEU A 181 15.89 -8.34 -7.74
N GLY A 182 16.20 -8.79 -6.53
CA GLY A 182 17.48 -8.51 -5.90
C GLY A 182 18.64 -9.20 -6.63
N ARG A 183 19.77 -8.49 -6.73
CA ARG A 183 21.00 -8.98 -7.34
C ARG A 183 22.10 -9.06 -6.29
N ARG A 184 22.78 -10.20 -6.25
CA ARG A 184 23.96 -10.39 -5.40
C ARG A 184 25.08 -9.44 -5.81
N THR A 185 25.78 -8.88 -4.83
CA THR A 185 27.05 -8.18 -5.04
C THR A 185 28.03 -9.09 -5.77
N ASP A 186 28.55 -8.60 -6.89
CA ASP A 186 29.57 -9.29 -7.67
C ASP A 186 30.82 -9.57 -6.81
N TRP A 187 31.18 -10.85 -6.70
CA TRP A 187 32.24 -11.33 -5.82
C TRP A 187 33.62 -10.85 -6.29
N GLU A 188 33.80 -10.64 -7.61
CA GLU A 188 35.04 -10.11 -8.17
C GLU A 188 35.29 -8.69 -7.66
N ARG A 189 34.23 -7.91 -7.40
CA ARG A 189 34.31 -6.55 -6.84
C ARG A 189 34.72 -6.54 -5.38
N VAL A 190 34.19 -7.47 -4.59
CA VAL A 190 34.57 -7.63 -3.18
C VAL A 190 36.05 -7.98 -3.08
N ASN A 191 36.52 -8.89 -3.93
CA ASN A 191 37.92 -9.28 -3.98
C ASN A 191 38.82 -8.18 -4.57
N ALA A 192 38.29 -7.35 -5.47
CA ALA A 192 39.00 -6.20 -6.02
C ALA A 192 39.14 -5.03 -5.03
N ALA A 193 38.40 -5.01 -3.91
CA ALA A 193 38.53 -4.01 -2.85
C ALA A 193 39.78 -4.21 -1.98
N THR A 194 40.94 -4.34 -2.62
CA THR A 194 42.25 -4.45 -1.95
C THR A 194 42.74 -3.07 -1.50
N PRO A 195 43.59 -2.97 -0.46
CA PRO A 195 44.16 -1.69 -0.04
C PRO A 195 44.87 -0.93 -1.17
N ALA A 196 45.53 -1.66 -2.10
CA ALA A 196 46.19 -1.07 -3.25
C ALA A 196 45.20 -0.43 -4.25
N ASN A 197 44.10 -1.13 -4.54
CA ASN A 197 43.07 -0.61 -5.45
C ASN A 197 42.28 0.54 -4.81
N ILE A 198 42.00 0.47 -3.51
CA ILE A 198 41.35 1.54 -2.76
C ILE A 198 42.24 2.78 -2.73
N LYS A 199 43.55 2.62 -2.44
CA LYS A 199 44.50 3.74 -2.46
C LYS A 199 44.56 4.38 -3.84
N ARG A 200 44.66 3.58 -4.89
CA ARG A 200 44.64 4.06 -6.28
C ARG A 200 43.35 4.80 -6.63
N LEU A 201 42.20 4.36 -6.12
CA LEU A 201 40.93 5.08 -6.29
C LEU A 201 41.01 6.48 -5.67
N PHE A 202 41.51 6.60 -4.44
CA PHE A 202 41.68 7.90 -3.78
C PHE A 202 42.70 8.79 -4.48
N ASP A 203 43.80 8.22 -5.00
CA ASP A 203 44.81 8.95 -5.76
C ASP A 203 44.21 9.56 -7.06
N VAL A 204 43.24 8.89 -7.68
CA VAL A 204 42.54 9.37 -8.88
C VAL A 204 41.34 10.27 -8.52
N TYR A 205 40.76 10.10 -7.34
CA TYR A 205 39.57 10.83 -6.90
C TYR A 205 39.77 12.35 -6.88
N GLU A 206 40.98 12.80 -6.52
CA GLU A 206 41.33 14.23 -6.54
C GLU A 206 41.41 14.82 -7.96
N THR A 207 41.42 13.97 -9.00
CA THR A 207 41.49 14.39 -10.41
C THR A 207 40.15 14.35 -11.14
N VAL A 208 39.06 13.90 -10.48
CA VAL A 208 37.74 13.69 -11.10
C VAL A 208 36.69 14.62 -10.47
N ASP A 209 36.29 15.65 -11.21
CA ASP A 209 35.32 16.68 -10.79
C ASP A 209 33.91 16.49 -11.38
N TRP A 210 33.78 15.70 -12.45
CA TRP A 210 32.54 15.50 -13.20
C TRP A 210 31.52 14.56 -12.55
N ILE A 211 31.88 13.88 -11.45
CA ILE A 211 30.98 13.00 -10.70
C ILE A 211 30.32 13.81 -9.56
N PRO A 212 28.99 14.02 -9.58
CA PRO A 212 28.28 14.70 -8.51
C PRO A 212 28.50 14.02 -7.15
N PRO A 213 28.64 14.77 -6.03
CA PRO A 213 28.88 14.21 -4.69
C PRO A 213 27.95 13.05 -4.33
N GLU A 214 26.66 13.13 -4.69
CA GLU A 214 25.67 12.09 -4.37
C GLU A 214 25.94 10.74 -5.05
N ARG A 215 26.78 10.71 -6.09
CA ARG A 215 27.12 9.51 -6.87
C ARG A 215 28.53 8.98 -6.61
N ARG A 216 29.34 9.69 -5.80
CA ARG A 216 30.74 9.33 -5.53
C ARG A 216 30.92 8.11 -4.64
N TYR A 217 29.90 7.80 -3.85
CA TYR A 217 29.88 6.62 -2.97
C TYR A 217 29.12 5.43 -3.57
N ASN A 218 28.55 5.58 -4.76
CA ASN A 218 27.78 4.53 -5.44
C ASN A 218 28.52 4.08 -6.71
N ALA A 219 29.56 3.28 -6.51
CA ALA A 219 30.43 2.77 -7.57
C ALA A 219 29.83 1.52 -8.25
N ASP A 220 28.59 1.59 -8.73
CA ASP A 220 28.01 0.51 -9.53
C ASP A 220 27.36 1.00 -10.84
N GLU A 221 27.89 0.51 -11.95
CA GLU A 221 27.38 0.73 -13.33
C GLU A 221 25.91 0.38 -13.54
N GLY A 222 25.30 -0.39 -12.63
CA GLY A 222 23.95 -0.92 -12.78
C GLY A 222 22.90 -0.27 -11.90
N GLY A 223 23.28 0.55 -10.93
CA GLY A 223 22.37 0.97 -9.87
C GLY A 223 21.90 -0.22 -9.01
N ILE A 224 22.17 -0.08 -7.72
CA ILE A 224 21.62 -0.81 -6.58
C ILE A 224 22.24 -2.20 -6.35
N MET A 225 23.07 -2.27 -5.31
CA MET A 225 23.21 -3.47 -4.49
C MET A 225 21.85 -3.81 -3.88
N GLU A 226 21.10 -4.73 -4.50
CA GLU A 226 19.82 -5.15 -3.95
C GLU A 226 19.99 -6.40 -3.07
N GLY A 227 20.22 -6.13 -1.78
CA GLY A 227 20.21 -7.11 -0.70
C GLY A 227 21.59 -7.71 -0.42
N GLN A 228 21.85 -8.01 0.86
CA GLN A 228 22.97 -8.87 1.21
C GLN A 228 22.76 -10.26 0.56
N GLY A 229 23.28 -10.44 -0.65
CA GLY A 229 23.73 -11.72 -1.17
C GLY A 229 22.70 -12.74 -1.67
N VAL A 230 21.41 -12.41 -1.83
CA VAL A 230 20.40 -13.40 -2.26
C VAL A 230 19.83 -13.05 -3.63
N ASN A 231 19.99 -13.93 -4.61
CA ASN A 231 19.23 -13.88 -5.86
C ASN A 231 17.77 -14.23 -5.53
N GLY A 232 16.91 -13.22 -5.38
CA GLY A 232 15.54 -13.42 -4.91
C GLY A 232 14.69 -12.16 -4.94
N LEU A 233 13.39 -12.33 -4.66
CA LEU A 233 12.44 -11.22 -4.64
C LEU A 233 12.61 -10.37 -3.38
N VAL A 234 12.89 -9.09 -3.58
CA VAL A 234 13.00 -8.05 -2.54
C VAL A 234 11.85 -7.06 -2.64
N ILE A 235 11.64 -6.28 -1.59
CA ILE A 235 10.65 -5.21 -1.55
C ILE A 235 11.42 -3.89 -1.46
N GLY A 236 11.14 -2.99 -2.41
CA GLY A 236 11.75 -1.66 -2.48
C GLY A 236 10.74 -0.64 -3.01
N SER A 237 11.21 0.54 -3.37
CA SER A 237 10.40 1.65 -3.88
C SER A 237 9.73 1.32 -5.21
N SER A 238 8.55 1.88 -5.47
CA SER A 238 7.88 1.73 -6.76
C SER A 238 8.51 2.60 -7.85
N GLN A 239 9.18 3.69 -7.47
CA GLN A 239 9.96 4.52 -8.39
C GLN A 239 11.16 3.73 -8.94
N GLU A 240 11.37 3.85 -10.24
CA GLU A 240 12.63 3.41 -10.85
C GLU A 240 13.75 4.26 -10.23
N SER A 241 14.84 3.62 -9.80
CA SER A 241 15.99 4.38 -9.32
C SER A 241 16.42 5.34 -10.42
N PRO A 242 16.55 6.64 -10.14
CA PRO A 242 16.88 7.63 -11.15
C PRO A 242 18.28 7.33 -11.69
N ASN A 243 18.30 6.66 -12.84
CA ASN A 243 19.47 6.31 -13.63
C ASN A 243 20.49 5.42 -12.91
N ALA A 244 20.38 4.12 -13.12
CA ALA A 244 21.56 3.34 -13.46
C ALA A 244 22.25 4.01 -14.67
N VAL A 245 23.14 4.97 -14.41
CA VAL A 245 23.98 5.50 -15.47
C VAL A 245 24.97 4.37 -15.76
N PRO A 246 24.95 3.76 -16.96
CA PRO A 246 26.05 2.89 -17.33
C PRO A 246 27.31 3.75 -17.25
N VAL A 247 28.21 3.45 -16.31
CA VAL A 247 29.55 4.04 -16.34
C VAL A 247 30.08 3.61 -17.71
N LYS A 248 30.31 4.60 -18.58
CA LYS A 248 31.07 4.35 -19.79
C LYS A 248 32.42 3.88 -19.28
N THR A 249 32.72 2.61 -19.48
CA THR A 249 34.01 2.01 -19.14
C THR A 249 35.06 2.79 -19.93
N ALA A 250 35.67 3.80 -19.31
CA ALA A 250 36.81 4.47 -19.88
C ALA A 250 37.97 3.49 -19.74
N THR A 251 38.25 2.75 -20.80
CA THR A 251 39.45 1.93 -20.90
C THR A 251 40.64 2.87 -20.89
N VAL A 252 41.14 3.22 -19.70
CA VAL A 252 42.41 3.93 -19.56
C VAL A 252 43.48 2.89 -19.91
N PRO A 253 44.23 3.05 -21.02
CA PRO A 253 45.17 2.04 -21.45
C PRO A 253 46.28 1.88 -20.40
N PHE A 254 46.53 0.63 -20.01
CA PHE A 254 47.67 0.25 -19.18
C PHE A 254 48.95 0.48 -19.98
N LYS A 255 49.67 1.57 -19.70
CA LYS A 255 51.08 1.67 -20.10
C LYS A 255 51.89 0.86 -19.09
N SER A 256 52.25 -0.36 -19.47
CA SER A 256 53.35 -1.07 -18.83
C SER A 256 54.62 -0.28 -19.13
N ASN A 257 55.14 0.45 -18.14
CA ASN A 257 56.52 0.90 -18.25
C ASN A 257 57.40 -0.35 -18.14
N GLY A 258 58.08 -0.66 -19.24
CA GLY A 258 59.02 -1.77 -19.33
C GLY A 258 60.03 -1.71 -18.19
N SER A 259 60.20 -2.84 -17.53
CA SER A 259 61.26 -3.09 -16.57
C SER A 259 62.57 -3.29 -17.32
N ASP A 260 63.39 -2.24 -17.41
CA ASP A 260 64.83 -2.42 -17.41
C ASP A 260 65.26 -2.67 -15.96
N ALA A 261 65.25 -3.94 -15.58
CA ALA A 261 65.98 -4.41 -14.41
C ALA A 261 66.57 -5.78 -14.77
N ASN A 262 67.88 -5.76 -15.05
CA ASN A 262 68.72 -6.95 -15.08
C ASN A 262 68.49 -7.77 -13.81
N PHE A 263 68.06 -9.02 -13.97
CA PHE A 263 68.63 -10.24 -13.38
C PHE A 263 68.11 -11.46 -14.14
#